data_AF-A0A0R1H9W9-F1
#
_entry.id   AF-A0A0R1H9W9-F1
#
_cell.length_a   1.000
_cell.length_b   1.000
_cell.length_c   1.000
_cell.angle_alpha   90.00
_cell.angle_beta   90.00
_cell.angle_gamma   90.00
#
_symmetry.space_group_name_H-M   'P 1'
#
loop_
_entity.id
_entity.type
_entity.pdbx_description
1 polymer ?
#
loop_
_entity_poly.entity_id
_entity_poly.type
_entity_poly.pdbx_seq_one_letter_code
_entity_poly.pdbx_strand_id
1 'polypeptide(L)' 'MLGFNQSQMAKELGISKQSYYAKESGNVHFTDDEKAKFKGLVVAIFPNITIDDIFFARFTKKY' A
#
# COMPACT_ATOMS: atom_id res chain seq x y z
N MET A 1 2.03 -1.21 -9.10
CA MET A 1 1.04 -0.13 -9.24
C MET A 1 1.58 1.28 -8.90
N LEU A 2 2.90 1.54 -8.93
CA LEU A 2 3.46 2.90 -8.81
C LEU A 2 4.72 3.05 -9.72
N GLY A 3 4.81 2.24 -10.79
CA GLY A 3 6.06 2.03 -11.53
C GLY A 3 7.08 1.12 -10.81
N PHE A 4 6.87 0.82 -9.53
CA PHE A 4 7.69 -0.12 -8.76
C PHE A 4 7.25 -1.58 -8.92
N ASN A 5 8.25 -2.47 -8.89
CA ASN A 5 8.03 -3.90 -8.64
C ASN A 5 7.97 -4.21 -7.13
N GLN A 6 7.53 -5.42 -6.77
CA GLN A 6 7.35 -5.84 -5.36
C GLN A 6 8.63 -5.72 -4.52
N SER A 7 9.82 -5.97 -5.09
CA SER A 7 11.08 -5.87 -4.36
C SER A 7 11.44 -4.41 -4.06
N GLN A 8 11.17 -3.50 -5.01
CA GLN A 8 11.39 -2.07 -4.82
C GLN A 8 10.43 -1.50 -3.77
N MET A 9 9.14 -1.84 -3.84
CA MET A 9 8.16 -1.44 -2.82
C MET A 9 8.54 -1.93 -1.42
N ALA A 10 8.96 -3.19 -1.31
CA ALA A 10 9.42 -3.74 -0.04
C ALA A 10 10.62 -2.98 0.52
N LYS A 11 11.57 -2.57 -0.33
CA LYS A 11 12.73 -1.75 0.04
C LYS A 11 12.30 -0.37 0.56
N GLU A 12 11.41 0.32 -0.14
CA GLU A 12 10.90 1.64 0.28
C GLU A 12 10.16 1.59 1.62
N LEU A 13 9.44 0.49 1.87
CA LEU A 13 8.72 0.27 3.13
C LEU A 13 9.62 -0.25 4.26
N GLY A 14 10.83 -0.72 3.93
CA GLY A 14 11.77 -1.32 4.87
C GLY A 14 11.36 -2.72 5.35
N ILE A 15 10.71 -3.51 4.48
CA ILE A 15 10.21 -4.86 4.78
C ILE A 15 10.74 -5.89 3.78
N SER A 16 10.53 -7.18 4.04
CA SER A 16 10.87 -8.22 3.07
C SER A 16 9.92 -8.23 1.88
N LYS A 17 10.40 -8.67 0.72
CA LYS A 17 9.55 -8.87 -0.49
C LYS A 17 8.34 -9.76 -0.18
N GLN A 18 8.54 -10.82 0.60
CA GLN A 18 7.48 -11.75 0.99
C GLN A 18 6.42 -11.07 1.88
N SER A 19 6.86 -10.22 2.81
CA SER A 19 5.96 -9.42 3.65
C SER A 19 5.11 -8.48 2.80
N TYR A 20 5.74 -7.78 1.85
CA TYR A 20 5.00 -6.93 0.91
C TYR A 20 4.02 -7.73 0.05
N TYR A 21 4.45 -8.86 -0.50
CA TYR A 21 3.60 -9.76 -1.30
C TYR A 21 2.37 -10.23 -0.52
N ALA A 22 2.54 -10.66 0.74
CA ALA A 22 1.44 -11.13 1.57
C ALA A 22 0.42 -10.02 1.85
N LYS A 23 0.90 -8.79 2.00
CA LYS A 23 0.04 -7.61 2.21
C LYS A 23 -0.71 -7.18 0.96
N GLU A 24 -0.02 -7.12 -0.17
CA GLU A 24 -0.62 -6.83 -1.47
C GLU A 24 -1.68 -7.87 -1.85
N SER A 25 -1.46 -9.14 -1.48
CA SER A 25 -2.43 -10.23 -1.66
C SER A 25 -3.59 -10.20 -0.66
N GLY A 26 -3.58 -9.30 0.33
CA GLY A 26 -4.62 -9.19 1.37
C GLY A 26 -4.55 -10.26 2.47
N ASN A 27 -3.51 -11.10 2.50
CA ASN A 27 -3.33 -12.12 3.55
C ASN A 27 -2.89 -11.52 4.89
N VAL A 28 -2.20 -10.37 4.85
CA VAL A 28 -1.68 -9.67 6.02
C VAL A 28 -2.02 -8.19 5.89
N HIS A 29 -2.44 -7.56 6.97
CA HIS A 29 -2.68 -6.11 6.96
C HIS A 29 -1.36 -5.32 7.05
N PHE A 30 -1.35 -4.13 6.47
CA PHE A 30 -0.30 -3.15 6.74
C PHE A 30 -0.42 -2.66 8.19
N THR A 31 0.71 -2.55 8.90
CA THR A 31 0.79 -1.83 10.17
C THR A 31 0.63 -0.33 9.95
N ASP A 32 0.37 0.43 11.00
CA ASP A 32 0.15 1.87 10.86
C ASP A 32 1.40 2.62 10.37
N ASP A 33 2.59 2.18 10.79
CA ASP A 33 3.86 2.70 10.27
C ASP A 33 4.03 2.40 8.77
N GLU A 34 3.67 1.20 8.33
CA GLU A 34 3.74 0.81 6.92
C GLU A 34 2.70 1.57 6.09
N LYS A 35 1.49 1.81 6.61
CA LYS A 35 0.46 2.64 5.96
C LYS A 35 0.93 4.08 5.78
N ALA A 36 1.57 4.66 6.80
CA ALA A 36 2.10 6.01 6.73
C ALA A 36 3.20 6.14 5.67
N LYS A 37 4.15 5.20 5.63
CA LYS A 37 5.18 5.15 4.59
C LYS A 37 4.58 4.97 3.19
N PHE A 38 3.65 4.04 3.06
CA PHE A 38 2.97 3.79 1.79
C PHE A 38 2.22 5.01 1.30
N LYS A 39 1.49 5.72 2.18
CA LYS A 39 0.85 6.99 1.84
C LYS A 39 1.87 7.99 1.29
N GLY A 40 3.03 8.12 1.91
CA GLY A 40 4.10 9.00 1.42
C GLY A 40 4.49 8.73 -0.04
N LEU A 41 4.59 7.45 -0.41
CA LEU A 41 4.88 7.05 -1.79
C LEU A 41 3.74 7.39 -2.76
N VAL A 42 2.49 7.20 -2.34
CA VAL A 42 1.31 7.45 -3.19
C VAL A 42 1.03 8.94 -3.36
N VAL A 43 1.22 9.75 -2.31
CA VAL A 43 0.99 11.21 -2.34
C VAL A 43 1.86 11.91 -3.38
N ALA A 44 3.06 11.38 -3.67
CA ALA A 44 3.93 11.90 -4.73
C ALA A 44 3.29 11.84 -6.13
N ILE A 45 2.32 10.94 -6.33
CA ILE A 45 1.60 10.75 -7.59
C ILE A 45 0.16 11.28 -7.49
N PHE A 46 -0.48 11.11 -6.33
CA PHE A 46 -1.86 11.51 -6.06
C PHE A 46 -1.90 12.41 -4.80
N PRO A 47 -1.69 13.73 -4.93
CA PRO A 47 -1.44 14.61 -3.78
C PRO A 47 -2.62 14.72 -2.80
N ASN A 48 -3.85 14.45 -3.26
CA ASN A 48 -5.06 14.55 -2.44
C ASN A 48 -5.55 13.20 -1.89
N ILE A 49 -4.78 12.12 -2.06
CA ILE A 49 -5.14 10.78 -1.57
C ILE A 49 -5.08 10.73 -0.03
N THR A 50 -6.08 10.13 0.60
CA THR A 50 -6.10 9.89 2.05
C THR A 50 -5.72 8.45 2.40
N ILE A 51 -5.45 8.17 3.69
CA ILE A 51 -5.25 6.79 4.15
C ILE A 51 -6.53 5.98 3.91
N ASP A 52 -7.69 6.61 4.09
CA ASP A 52 -8.98 5.97 3.91
C ASP A 52 -9.21 5.56 2.46
N ASP A 53 -8.83 6.42 1.52
CA ASP A 53 -8.90 6.08 0.09
C ASP A 53 -8.00 4.89 -0.28
N ILE A 54 -6.86 4.74 0.40
CA ILE A 54 -5.88 3.68 0.10
C ILE A 54 -6.26 2.35 0.76
N PHE A 55 -6.63 2.37 2.05
CA PHE A 55 -6.73 1.16 2.87
C PHE A 55 -8.16 0.83 3.31
N PHE A 56 -9.08 1.78 3.25
CA PHE A 56 -10.44 1.62 3.80
C PHE A 56 -11.56 1.85 2.78
N ALA A 57 -11.21 2.22 1.53
CA ALA A 57 -12.15 2.31 0.43
C ALA A 57 -12.78 0.94 0.15
N ARG A 58 -13.95 0.70 0.74
CA ARG A 58 -14.80 -0.43 0.40
C ARG A 58 -15.29 -0.22 -1.03
N PHE A 59 -14.72 -0.95 -1.98
CA PHE A 59 -15.48 -1.35 -3.16
C PHE A 59 -16.56 -2.32 -2.68
N THR A 60 -17.72 -1.80 -2.28
CA THR A 60 -18.90 -2.63 -2.27
C THR A 60 -19.06 -3.10 -3.72
N LYS A 61 -18.91 -4.41 -3.96
CA LYS A 61 -19.43 -5.01 -5.18
C LYS A 61 -20.92 -4.75 -5.17
N LYS A 62 -21.32 -3.67 -5.84
CA LYS A 62 -22.67 -3.55 -6.36
C LYS A 62 -22.67 -4.43 -7.61
N TYR A 63 -23.71 -5.26 -7.70
CA TYR A 63 -24.02 -6.28 -8.72
C TYR A 63 -23.47 -7.68 -8.41
#